data_AF-A0A5J5CTW3-F1
#
_entry.id   AF-A0A5J5CTW3-F1
#
_cell.length_a   1.000
_cell.length_b   1.000
_cell.length_c   1.000
_cell.angle_alpha   90.00
_cell.angle_beta   90.00
_cell.angle_gamma   90.00
#
_symmetry.space_group_name_H-M   'P 1'
#
loop_
_entity.id
_entity.type
_entity.pdbx_description
1 polymer ?
#
loop_
_entity_poly.entity_id
_entity_poly.type
_entity_poly.pdbx_seq_one_letter_code
_entity_poly.pdbx_strand_id
1 'polypeptide(L)' 'MEVKLEQQDEDITFSNTDTNGKRPAEDMEEEQAFKRSRNADEMVELRVLLQSKNAGAVIGKGGKNIKALRTDVSKRIK' A
#
# COMPACT_ATOMS: atom_id res chain seq x y z
N MET A 1 19.83 20.07 43.87
CA MET A 1 20.25 20.05 42.46
C MET A 1 18.99 19.97 41.63
N GLU A 2 18.67 21.06 40.93
CA GLU A 2 17.73 21.03 39.81
C GLU A 2 18.34 20.22 38.67
N VAL A 3 17.53 19.41 37.99
CA VAL A 3 17.47 19.40 36.52
C VAL A 3 16.02 19.16 36.11
N LYS A 4 15.46 20.20 35.51
CA LYS A 4 14.21 20.21 34.76
C LYS A 4 14.48 19.57 33.38
N LEU A 5 13.67 18.61 32.94
CA LEU A 5 13.45 18.43 31.51
C LEU A 5 12.02 17.91 31.26
N GLU A 6 11.21 18.83 30.73
CA GLU A 6 9.93 18.58 30.09
C GLU A 6 10.18 17.96 28.70
N GLN A 7 9.31 17.03 28.29
CA GLN A 7 8.70 16.87 26.96
C GLN A 7 8.02 15.49 26.95
N GLN A 8 6.71 15.39 27.23
CA GLN A 8 5.60 15.52 26.27
C GLN A 8 5.91 14.83 24.94
N ASP A 9 5.55 13.56 24.82
CA ASP A 9 5.24 12.94 23.54
C ASP A 9 3.75 12.58 23.57
N GLU A 10 2.98 13.51 23.04
CA GLU A 10 1.54 13.48 22.82
C GLU A 10 1.11 12.22 22.06
N ASP A 11 0.04 11.59 22.54
CA ASP A 11 -0.75 10.64 21.78
C ASP A 11 -1.19 11.29 20.47
N ILE A 12 -0.57 10.89 19.35
CA ILE A 12 -0.96 11.40 18.03
C ILE A 12 -2.25 10.71 17.58
N THR A 13 -3.36 11.09 18.22
CA THR A 13 -4.70 10.83 17.72
C THR A 13 -4.92 11.69 16.48
N PHE A 14 -4.74 11.12 15.29
CA PHE A 14 -5.12 11.80 14.05
C PHE A 14 -6.64 11.71 13.85
N SER A 15 -7.39 12.55 14.56
CA SER A 15 -8.78 12.83 14.23
C SER A 15 -8.83 13.88 13.12
N ASN A 16 -8.99 13.45 11.87
CA ASN A 16 -9.45 14.34 10.81
C ASN A 16 -10.96 14.13 10.63
N THR A 17 -11.76 14.90 11.36
CA THR A 17 -13.19 15.09 11.08
C THR A 17 -13.39 16.36 10.26
N ASP A 18 -13.02 16.31 8.98
CA ASP A 18 -13.49 17.27 7.98
C ASP A 18 -14.54 16.59 7.11
N THR A 19 -15.78 16.66 7.57
CA THR A 19 -16.91 16.12 6.83
C THR A 19 -17.36 17.12 5.78
N ASN A 20 -16.62 17.23 4.68
CA ASN A 20 -17.06 17.93 3.48
C ASN A 20 -17.23 16.91 2.34
N GLY A 21 -18.48 16.49 2.13
CA GLY A 21 -18.86 15.48 1.13
C GLY A 21 -19.17 14.09 1.70
N LYS A 22 -20.01 14.00 2.75
CA LYS A 22 -20.49 12.71 3.26
C LYS A 22 -21.36 12.02 2.20
N ARG A 23 -20.82 11.02 1.50
CA ARG A 23 -21.67 9.91 1.03
C ARG A 23 -22.13 9.17 2.30
N PRO A 24 -23.41 8.78 2.41
CA PRO A 24 -23.86 8.01 3.56
C PRO A 24 -22.99 6.74 3.67
N ALA A 25 -22.51 6.46 4.88
CA ALA A 25 -21.88 5.18 5.17
C ALA A 25 -23.02 4.15 5.24
N GLU A 26 -23.24 3.43 4.15
CA GLU A 26 -23.92 2.15 4.24
C GLU A 26 -22.95 1.21 4.92
N ASP A 27 -23.35 0.67 6.07
CA ASP A 27 -22.66 -0.41 6.78
C ASP A 27 -22.54 -1.62 5.85
N MET A 28 -21.48 -1.63 5.03
CA MET A 28 -21.10 -2.80 4.26
C MET A 28 -20.44 -3.78 5.22
N GLU A 29 -21.27 -4.68 5.75
CA GLU A 29 -20.85 -5.94 6.33
C GLU A 29 -19.71 -6.52 5.47
N GLU A 30 -18.51 -6.61 6.05
CA GLU A 30 -17.31 -7.16 5.41
C GLU A 30 -17.52 -8.65 5.13
N GLU A 31 -18.33 -8.99 4.13
CA GLU A 31 -18.10 -10.22 3.38
C GLU A 31 -16.85 -9.98 2.54
N GLN A 32 -15.75 -10.40 3.12
CA GLN A 32 -14.41 -10.45 2.57
C GLN A 32 -14.39 -11.35 1.32
N ALA A 33 -14.94 -10.86 0.21
CA ALA A 33 -14.98 -11.52 -1.08
C ALA A 33 -13.61 -11.42 -1.79
N PHE A 34 -12.55 -11.91 -1.15
CA PHE A 34 -11.24 -12.13 -1.78
C PHE A 34 -11.16 -13.43 -2.57
N LYS A 35 -12.26 -13.92 -3.14
CA LYS A 35 -12.23 -15.17 -3.92
C LYS A 35 -12.96 -15.02 -5.25
N ARG A 36 -12.39 -14.20 -6.14
CA ARG A 36 -12.44 -14.60 -7.56
C ARG A 36 -11.60 -15.86 -7.67
N SER A 37 -12.28 -17.00 -7.75
CA SER A 37 -11.73 -18.26 -8.26
C SER A 37 -11.05 -17.98 -9.60
N ARG A 38 -9.75 -17.70 -9.57
CA ARG A 38 -8.92 -17.76 -10.78
C ARG A 38 -8.44 -19.20 -10.84
N ASN A 39 -8.61 -19.84 -11.99
CA ASN A 39 -7.96 -21.11 -12.31
C ASN A 39 -6.48 -21.02 -11.89
N ALA A 40 -6.14 -21.66 -10.77
CA ALA A 40 -4.92 -21.40 -10.01
C ALA A 40 -4.02 -22.64 -9.91
N ASP A 41 -4.16 -23.61 -10.80
CA ASP A 41 -3.44 -24.86 -10.60
C ASP A 41 -1.92 -24.77 -10.87
N GLU A 42 -1.41 -23.69 -11.48
CA GLU A 42 0.05 -23.58 -11.72
C GLU A 42 0.69 -22.18 -11.59
N MET A 43 -0.08 -21.10 -11.37
CA MET A 43 0.48 -19.74 -11.28
C MET A 43 0.48 -19.20 -9.86
N VAL A 44 1.69 -19.08 -9.28
CA VAL A 44 1.93 -18.40 -8.00
C VAL A 44 1.98 -16.88 -8.21
N GLU A 45 1.15 -16.14 -7.47
CA GLU A 45 1.21 -14.67 -7.41
C GLU A 45 1.99 -14.23 -6.17
N LEU A 46 3.05 -13.45 -6.37
CA LEU A 46 3.86 -12.86 -5.30
C LEU A 46 3.47 -11.40 -5.10
N ARG A 47 3.21 -11.01 -3.84
CA ARG A 47 3.01 -9.61 -3.45
C ARG A 47 4.19 -9.17 -2.60
N VAL A 48 4.92 -8.17 -3.07
CA VAL A 48 6.10 -7.62 -2.38
C VAL A 48 5.76 -6.21 -1.91
N LEU A 49 6.04 -5.93 -0.63
CA LEU A 49 5.92 -4.58 -0.07
C LEU A 49 7.24 -3.84 -0.26
N LEU A 50 7.16 -2.58 -0.69
CA LEU A 50 8.30 -1.69 -0.84
C LEU A 50 7.94 -0.30 -0.33
N GLN A 51 8.87 0.36 0.37
CA GLN A 51 8.71 1.75 0.75
C GLN A 51 8.51 2.64 -0.49
N SER A 52 7.57 3.58 -0.43
CA SER A 52 7.19 4.44 -1.57
C SER A 52 8.38 5.19 -2.17
N LYS A 53 9.35 5.59 -1.34
CA LYS A 53 10.58 6.27 -1.77
C LYS A 53 11.44 5.46 -2.76
N ASN A 54 11.34 4.12 -2.71
CA ASN A 54 12.12 3.23 -3.57
C ASN A 54 11.35 2.81 -4.84
N ALA A 55 10.03 3.01 -4.90
CA ALA A 55 9.19 2.52 -6.00
C ALA A 55 9.59 3.15 -7.34
N GLY A 56 9.94 4.44 -7.34
CA GLY A 56 10.39 5.15 -8.54
C GLY A 56 11.66 4.54 -9.15
N ALA A 57 12.61 4.09 -8.32
CA ALA A 57 13.83 3.44 -8.78
C ALA A 57 13.54 2.07 -9.41
N VAL A 58 12.62 1.30 -8.82
CA VAL A 58 12.20 -0.01 -9.35
C VAL A 58 11.50 0.12 -10.71
N ILE A 59 10.62 1.11 -10.86
CA ILE A 59 9.91 1.37 -12.14
C ILE A 59 10.88 1.91 -13.20
N GLY A 60 11.76 2.82 -12.80
CA GLY A 60 12.69 3.55 -13.66
C GLY A 60 12.04 4.70 -14.43
N LYS A 61 12.86 5.66 -14.89
CA LYS A 61 12.40 6.81 -15.67
C LYS A 61 11.66 6.36 -16.94
N GLY A 62 10.44 6.86 -17.16
CA GLY A 62 9.59 6.47 -18.30
C GLY A 62 9.18 4.99 -18.32
N GLY A 63 9.33 4.28 -17.18
CA GLY A 63 9.08 2.85 -17.08
C GLY A 63 10.13 1.97 -17.77
N LYS A 64 11.33 2.50 -18.05
CA LYS A 64 12.39 1.74 -18.74
C LYS A 64 12.75 0.44 -18.02
N ASN A 65 12.88 0.49 -16.69
CA ASN A 65 13.31 -0.66 -15.90
C ASN A 65 12.21 -1.72 -15.80
N ILE A 66 10.98 -1.33 -15.48
CA ILE A 66 9.85 -2.28 -15.40
C ILE A 66 9.54 -2.93 -16.76
N LYS A 67 9.73 -2.22 -17.88
CA LYS A 67 9.58 -2.78 -19.23
C LYS A 67 10.67 -3.81 -19.57
N ALA A 68 11.91 -3.55 -19.17
CA ALA A 68 13.00 -4.52 -19.30
C ALA A 68 12.69 -5.78 -18.47
N LEU A 69 12.37 -5.62 -17.19
CA LEU A 69 12.02 -6.73 -16.29
C LEU A 69 10.83 -7.57 -16.80
N ARG A 70 9.82 -6.96 -17.42
CA ARG A 70 8.68 -7.66 -18.03
C ARG A 70 9.06 -8.47 -19.28
N THR A 71 10.17 -8.13 -19.93
CA THR A 71 10.69 -8.84 -21.12
C THR A 71 11.69 -9.91 -20.72
N ASP A 72 12.58 -9.58 -19.77
CA ASP A 72 13.68 -10.44 -19.33
C ASP A 72 13.17 -11.64 -18.51
N VAL A 73 12.06 -11.46 -17.79
CA VAL A 73 11.46 -12.50 -16.97
C VAL A 73 10.22 -13.06 -17.65
N SER A 74 10.13 -14.39 -17.78
CA SER A 74 8.96 -15.09 -18.34
C SER A 74 7.74 -15.10 -17.40
N LYS A 75 7.64 -14.12 -16.49
CA LYS A 75 6.58 -13.99 -15.48
C LYS A 75 5.84 -12.67 -15.68
N ARG A 76 4.58 -12.65 -15.25
CA ARG A 76 3.74 -11.45 -15.36
C ARG A 76 4.01 -10.51 -14.19
N ILE A 77 4.60 -9.35 -14.46
CA ILE A 77 4.76 -8.27 -13.47
C ILE A 77 3.63 -7.26 -13.62
N LYS A 78 2.89 -7.00 -12.54
CA LYS A 78 1.80 -6.01 -12.48
C LYS A 78 2.35 -4.66 -12.03
#